data_AF-A0A5A9ZAM9-F1
#
_entry.id   AF-A0A5A9ZAM9-F1
#
_cell.length_a   1.000
_cell.length_b   1.000
_cell.length_c   1.000
_cell.angle_alpha   90.00
_cell.angle_beta   90.00
_cell.angle_gamma   90.00
#
_symmetry.space_group_name_H-M   'P 1'
#
loop_
_entity.id
_entity.type
_entity.pdbx_description
1 polymer ?
#
loop_
_entity_poly.entity_id
_entity_poly.type
_entity_poly.pdbx_seq_one_letter_code
_entity_poly.pdbx_strand_id
1 'polypeptide(L)'
;MRAQHGFTLLELMVAMAIFAMLAVAGWQVFDGVNRARERAQFHADNLAVLQYAYLQLQQDMGQMIPYQALDTQKSNSSSNNAATNNANNSNQENVPAPEPFMSLDGERVSFVRFTDPDPRYQSSASLQHIEYIFADERLIRRQYVSLGSDSISLDSILLDGVTAGRWQAHLPEVSAKFPNKDNRNNISNNTPSGQLANSANAQPEVMLLPKGIVINFTYQDMPITWQWALTPQPIPNISKNTSNNPNGSNNNNNNSNSNNNSNDGINNGNEANGNVENNNSGNSNENAPFGQ
;
A
#
# COMPACT_ATOMS: atom_id res chain seq x y z
N MET A 1 47.42 10.95 88.98
CA MET A 1 46.66 12.00 88.25
C MET A 1 47.08 11.95 86.79
N ARG A 2 46.15 11.71 85.86
CA ARG A 2 46.45 11.67 84.42
C ARG A 2 46.33 13.08 83.85
N ALA A 3 47.37 13.57 83.17
CA ALA A 3 47.36 14.86 82.49
C ALA A 3 46.45 14.79 81.26
N GLN A 4 45.41 15.64 81.22
CA GLN A 4 44.59 15.84 80.03
C GLN A 4 45.39 16.67 79.03
N HIS A 5 45.65 16.10 77.85
CA HIS A 5 46.28 16.80 76.74
C HIS A 5 45.16 17.48 75.95
N GLY A 6 45.15 18.82 75.94
CA GLY A 6 44.19 19.62 75.18
C GLY A 6 44.52 19.60 73.68
N PHE A 7 43.49 19.66 72.85
CA PHE A 7 43.60 19.73 71.39
C PHE A 7 44.42 20.96 70.97
N THR A 8 45.42 20.79 70.11
CA THR A 8 46.19 21.94 69.58
C THR A 8 45.44 22.57 68.42
N LEU A 9 45.58 23.89 68.25
CA LEU A 9 44.98 24.63 67.14
C LEU A 9 45.47 24.10 65.77
N LEU A 10 46.74 23.64 65.71
CA LEU A 10 47.34 23.07 64.51
C LEU A 10 46.66 21.75 64.10
N GLU A 11 46.33 20.89 65.05
CA GLU A 11 45.69 19.61 64.79
C GLU A 11 44.28 19.80 64.20
N LEU A 12 43.53 20.77 64.71
CA LEU A 12 42.24 21.17 64.15
C LEU A 12 42.38 21.72 62.72
N MET A 13 43.39 22.56 62.48
CA MET A 13 43.63 23.15 61.17
C MET A 13 43.98 22.07 60.13
N VAL A 14 44.86 21.13 60.48
CA VAL A 14 45.23 20.00 59.61
C VAL A 14 44.01 19.11 59.35
N ALA A 15 43.22 18.81 60.38
CA ALA A 15 41.99 18.02 60.22
C ALA A 15 40.99 18.69 59.26
N MET A 16 40.78 20.01 59.39
CA MET A 16 39.92 20.77 58.48
C MET A 16 40.47 20.83 57.06
N ALA A 17 41.78 20.97 56.89
CA ALA A 17 42.41 20.97 55.58
C ALA A 17 42.23 19.63 54.86
N ILE A 18 42.48 18.51 55.54
CA ILE A 18 42.26 17.17 54.98
C ILE A 18 40.78 16.94 54.68
N PHE A 19 39.90 17.30 55.61
CA PHE A 19 38.45 17.16 55.42
C PHE A 19 37.96 17.96 54.21
N ALA A 20 38.40 19.21 54.06
CA ALA A 20 38.07 20.04 52.92
C ALA A 20 38.55 19.39 51.60
N MET A 21 39.76 18.85 51.56
CA MET A 21 40.27 18.14 50.37
C MET A 21 39.45 16.90 50.04
N LEU A 22 39.09 16.09 51.04
CA LEU A 22 38.26 14.91 50.85
C LEU A 22 36.85 15.28 50.35
N ALA A 23 36.27 16.35 50.89
CA ALA A 23 34.97 16.85 50.44
C ALA A 23 35.02 17.28 48.96
N VAL A 24 36.07 18.01 48.55
CA VAL A 24 36.26 18.41 47.14
C VAL A 24 36.48 17.21 46.23
N ALA A 25 37.31 16.24 46.64
CA ALA A 25 37.55 15.02 45.87
C ALA A 25 36.27 14.20 45.68
N GLY A 26 35.46 14.06 46.74
CA GLY A 26 34.16 13.39 46.69
C GLY A 26 33.18 14.08 45.73
N TRP A 27 33.16 15.42 45.73
CA TRP A 27 32.33 16.18 44.81
C TRP A 27 32.72 15.98 43.34
N GLN A 28 34.02 15.96 43.03
CA GLN A 28 34.51 15.73 41.66
C GLN A 28 34.11 14.35 41.12
N VAL A 29 34.18 13.31 41.95
CA VAL A 29 33.74 11.96 41.57
C VAL A 29 32.23 11.94 41.31
N PHE A 30 31.45 12.54 42.20
CA PHE A 30 30.00 12.61 42.05
C PHE A 30 29.58 13.39 40.79
N ASP A 31 30.20 14.53 40.52
CA ASP A 31 29.96 15.32 39.30
C ASP A 31 30.32 14.54 38.04
N GLY A 32 31.47 13.83 38.06
CA GLY A 32 31.87 12.95 36.97
C GLY A 32 30.84 11.85 36.66
N VAL A 33 30.30 11.21 37.70
CA VAL A 33 29.26 10.18 37.56
C VAL A 33 27.95 10.78 37.04
N ASN A 34 27.51 11.92 37.57
CA ASN A 34 26.30 12.58 37.10
C ASN A 34 26.41 12.95 35.61
N ARG A 35 27.52 13.56 35.21
CA ARG A 35 27.74 13.94 33.81
C ARG A 35 27.87 12.74 32.88
N ALA A 36 28.42 11.62 33.37
CA ALA A 36 28.43 10.36 32.61
C ALA A 36 27.01 9.80 32.42
N ARG A 37 26.20 9.84 33.48
CA ARG A 37 24.80 9.40 33.44
C ARG A 37 23.96 10.25 32.50
N GLU A 38 24.12 11.58 32.53
CA GLU A 38 23.40 12.50 31.63
C GLU A 38 23.70 12.20 30.16
N ARG A 39 24.97 11.96 29.81
CA ARG A 39 25.34 11.56 28.45
C ARG A 39 24.76 10.20 28.06
N ALA A 40 24.83 9.23 28.96
CA ALA A 40 24.26 7.91 28.72
C ALA A 40 22.74 7.98 28.48
N GLN A 41 22.04 8.79 29.28
CA GLN A 41 20.60 9.02 29.12
C GLN A 41 20.28 9.66 27.77
N PHE A 42 21.02 10.71 27.38
CA PHE A 42 20.85 11.36 26.08
C PHE A 42 21.00 10.38 24.91
N HIS A 43 22.00 9.50 24.94
CA HIS A 43 22.18 8.48 23.91
C HIS A 43 21.06 7.42 23.94
N ALA A 44 20.58 7.04 25.13
CA ALA A 44 19.47 6.09 25.26
C ALA A 44 18.17 6.65 24.67
N ASP A 45 17.86 7.92 24.94
CA ASP A 45 16.67 8.59 24.43
C ASP A 45 16.72 8.71 22.89
N ASN A 46 17.88 9.08 22.33
CA ASN A 46 18.07 9.16 20.87
C ASN A 46 17.88 7.80 20.18
N LEU A 47 18.42 6.73 20.78
CA LEU A 47 18.25 5.37 20.27
C LEU A 47 16.79 4.91 20.38
N ALA A 48 16.07 5.30 21.43
CA ALA A 48 14.66 4.98 21.59
C ALA A 48 13.81 5.62 20.47
N VAL A 49 14.07 6.89 20.14
CA VAL A 49 13.40 7.58 19.03
C VAL A 49 13.69 6.90 17.68
N LEU A 50 14.95 6.54 17.42
CA LEU A 50 15.33 5.82 16.20
C LEU A 50 14.64 4.45 16.08
N GLN A 51 14.60 3.68 17.18
CA GLN A 51 13.91 2.40 17.23
C GLN A 51 12.40 2.55 17.02
N TYR A 52 11.79 3.57 17.62
CA TYR A 52 10.37 3.85 17.43
C TYR A 52 10.05 4.12 15.96
N ALA A 53 10.83 4.99 15.30
CA ALA A 53 10.66 5.26 13.88
C ALA A 53 10.82 3.98 13.04
N TYR A 54 11.85 3.17 13.32
CA TYR A 54 12.07 1.90 12.63
C TYR A 54 10.88 0.94 12.79
N LEU A 55 10.35 0.77 14.00
CA LEU A 55 9.20 -0.10 14.27
C LEU A 55 7.93 0.40 13.59
N GLN A 56 7.70 1.72 13.59
CA GLN A 56 6.57 2.34 12.88
C GLN A 56 6.62 2.05 11.38
N LEU A 57 7.79 2.23 10.75
CA LEU A 57 7.97 1.89 9.33
C LEU A 57 7.79 0.38 9.12
N GLN A 58 8.40 -0.46 9.95
CA GLN A 58 8.31 -1.91 9.84
C GLN A 58 6.86 -2.40 9.88
N GLN A 59 6.03 -1.85 10.78
CA GLN A 59 4.61 -2.18 10.84
C GLN A 59 3.87 -1.76 9.56
N ASP A 60 4.09 -0.53 9.10
CA ASP A 60 3.42 -0.02 7.90
C ASP A 60 3.81 -0.80 6.64
N MET A 61 5.10 -1.11 6.48
CA MET A 61 5.61 -1.89 5.34
C MET A 61 5.08 -3.33 5.39
N GLY A 62 4.98 -3.93 6.58
CA GLY A 62 4.43 -5.27 6.77
C GLY A 62 2.92 -5.38 6.50
N GLN A 63 2.19 -4.27 6.60
CA GLN A 63 0.75 -4.21 6.34
C GLN A 63 0.41 -3.62 4.96
N MET A 64 1.42 -3.32 4.12
CA MET A 64 1.23 -2.75 2.80
C MET A 64 0.45 -3.71 1.87
N ILE A 65 -0.44 -3.16 1.04
CA ILE A 65 -1.28 -3.93 0.13
C ILE A 65 -1.13 -3.49 -1.33
N PRO A 66 -1.33 -4.41 -2.29
CA PRO A 66 -1.36 -4.10 -3.73
C PRO A 66 -2.65 -3.41 -4.13
N TYR A 67 -2.78 -2.13 -3.83
CA TYR A 67 -3.98 -1.39 -4.21
C TYR A 67 -3.82 -0.71 -5.58
N GLN A 68 -4.86 -0.82 -6.41
CA GLN A 68 -4.95 -0.11 -7.70
C GLN A 68 -5.75 1.17 -7.49
N ALA A 69 -5.25 2.29 -8.00
CA ALA A 69 -6.02 3.52 -8.02
C ALA A 69 -7.22 3.34 -8.97
N LEU A 70 -8.40 3.75 -8.52
CA LEU A 70 -9.56 3.87 -9.40
C LEU A 70 -9.22 4.93 -10.45
N ASP A 71 -9.22 4.54 -11.73
CA ASP A 71 -9.08 5.51 -12.81
C ASP A 71 -10.28 6.44 -12.74
N THR A 72 -10.06 7.65 -12.22
CA THR A 72 -10.99 8.74 -12.43
C THR A 72 -10.82 9.14 -13.88
N GLN A 73 -11.50 8.39 -14.75
CA GLN A 73 -11.65 8.65 -16.17
C GLN A 73 -11.67 10.16 -16.36
N LYS A 74 -10.56 10.65 -16.94
CA LYS A 74 -10.46 11.96 -17.55
C LYS A 74 -11.52 11.95 -18.64
N SER A 75 -12.76 12.27 -18.27
CA SER A 75 -13.93 12.43 -19.13
C SER A 75 -13.75 13.71 -19.92
N ASN A 76 -12.64 13.81 -20.64
CA ASN A 76 -12.41 14.78 -21.69
C ASN A 76 -12.60 14.03 -23.01
N SER A 77 -13.76 13.41 -23.18
CA SER A 77 -14.43 13.44 -24.47
C SER A 77 -14.77 14.90 -24.74
N SER A 78 -13.76 15.67 -25.16
CA SER A 78 -14.01 16.93 -25.84
C SER A 78 -14.81 16.58 -27.08
N SER A 79 -16.12 16.75 -26.95
CA SER A 79 -17.05 16.92 -28.06
C SER A 79 -16.53 18.05 -28.92
N ASN A 80 -15.77 17.71 -29.96
CA ASN A 80 -15.47 18.61 -31.06
C ASN A 80 -15.88 17.90 -32.34
N ASN A 81 -17.02 18.33 -32.84
CA ASN A 81 -17.61 17.96 -34.11
C ASN A 81 -16.60 18.00 -35.27
N ALA A 82 -16.43 16.87 -35.96
CA ALA A 82 -16.10 16.84 -37.38
C ALA A 82 -16.75 15.60 -37.99
N ALA A 83 -17.84 15.82 -38.71
CA ALA A 83 -18.52 14.81 -39.50
C ALA A 83 -17.61 14.31 -40.62
N THR A 84 -17.30 13.00 -40.65
CA THR A 84 -17.14 12.18 -41.87
C THR A 84 -16.97 10.70 -41.52
N ASN A 85 -18.01 9.92 -41.82
CA ASN A 85 -18.08 8.49 -42.17
C ASN A 85 -16.79 7.65 -42.07
N ASN A 86 -16.73 6.75 -41.08
CA ASN A 86 -16.33 5.35 -41.28
C ASN A 86 -16.76 4.50 -40.07
N ALA A 87 -17.76 3.64 -40.25
CA ALA A 87 -18.24 2.72 -39.24
C ALA A 87 -17.40 1.43 -39.26
N ASN A 88 -16.19 1.50 -38.69
CA ASN A 88 -15.49 0.33 -38.17
C ASN A 88 -15.48 0.46 -36.64
N ASN A 89 -16.51 -0.09 -35.99
CA ASN A 89 -16.55 -0.21 -34.54
C ASN A 89 -15.54 -1.26 -34.08
N SER A 90 -14.26 -0.90 -34.05
CA SER A 90 -13.33 -1.45 -33.07
C SER A 90 -13.49 -0.61 -31.81
N ASN A 91 -14.54 -0.87 -31.03
CA ASN A 91 -14.59 -0.46 -29.64
C ASN A 91 -13.58 -1.33 -28.86
N GLN A 92 -12.29 -1.16 -29.17
CA GLN A 92 -11.26 -1.29 -28.16
C GLN A 92 -11.43 -0.04 -27.30
N GLU A 93 -12.41 -0.11 -26.41
CA GLU A 93 -12.40 0.69 -25.20
C GLU A 93 -11.02 0.44 -24.61
N ASN A 94 -10.13 1.44 -24.72
CA ASN A 94 -8.79 1.36 -24.21
C ASN A 94 -8.94 1.36 -22.70
N VAL A 95 -9.27 0.18 -22.14
CA VAL A 95 -9.41 -0.02 -20.70
C VAL A 95 -8.10 0.48 -20.12
N PRO A 96 -8.11 1.58 -19.35
CA PRO A 96 -6.89 2.13 -18.79
C PRO A 96 -6.20 1.01 -18.01
N ALA A 97 -4.92 0.79 -18.31
CA ALA A 97 -4.14 -0.15 -17.53
C ALA A 97 -4.22 0.29 -16.07
N PRO A 98 -4.56 -0.60 -15.13
CA PRO A 98 -4.72 -0.21 -13.74
C PRO A 98 -3.43 0.44 -13.22
N GLU A 99 -3.50 1.65 -12.69
CA GLU A 99 -2.33 2.31 -12.11
C GLU A 99 -2.18 1.88 -10.64
N PRO A 100 -0.95 1.55 -10.18
CA PRO A 100 -0.74 1.26 -8.77
C PRO A 100 -1.00 2.51 -7.95
N PHE A 101 -1.70 2.36 -6.84
CA PHE A 101 -1.87 3.43 -5.87
C PHE A 101 -0.53 3.77 -5.21
N MET A 102 0.37 2.78 -5.08
CA MET A 102 1.69 3.02 -4.53
C MET A 102 2.54 3.89 -5.49
N SER A 103 3.13 4.95 -4.94
CA SER A 103 4.12 5.77 -5.64
C SER A 103 5.34 6.04 -4.77
N LEU A 104 6.49 6.21 -5.42
CA LEU A 104 7.78 6.50 -4.81
C LEU A 104 8.59 7.39 -5.75
N ASP A 105 9.17 8.48 -5.24
CA ASP A 105 9.92 9.48 -6.02
C ASP A 105 11.23 9.97 -5.39
N GLY A 106 11.82 9.16 -4.50
CA GLY A 106 13.06 9.50 -3.81
C GLY A 106 12.81 10.27 -2.51
N GLU A 107 12.07 11.36 -2.53
CA GLU A 107 11.79 12.13 -1.30
C GLU A 107 10.55 11.63 -0.56
N ARG A 108 9.61 11.02 -1.30
CA ARG A 108 8.35 10.51 -0.78
C ARG A 108 8.10 9.07 -1.18
N VAL A 109 7.43 8.34 -0.31
CA VAL A 109 6.76 7.08 -0.63
C VAL A 109 5.32 7.16 -0.12
N SER A 110 4.38 6.67 -0.93
CA SER A 110 2.94 6.78 -0.72
C SER A 110 2.31 5.43 -1.07
N PHE A 111 1.49 4.87 -0.18
CA PHE A 111 0.92 3.52 -0.35
C PHE A 111 -0.34 3.31 0.50
N VAL A 112 -1.04 2.22 0.23
CA VAL A 112 -2.16 1.75 1.06
C VAL A 112 -1.70 0.60 1.94
N ARG A 113 -2.14 0.60 3.20
CA ARG A 113 -1.97 -0.53 4.13
C ARG A 113 -3.32 -0.95 4.71
N PHE A 114 -3.39 -2.18 5.22
CA PHE A 114 -4.40 -2.54 6.20
C PHE A 114 -4.18 -1.73 7.49
N THR A 115 -5.25 -1.51 8.25
CA THR A 115 -5.13 -1.02 9.62
C THR A 115 -5.73 -2.02 10.59
N ASP A 116 -5.13 -2.11 11.77
CA ASP A 116 -5.71 -2.85 12.86
C ASP A 116 -7.04 -2.18 13.25
N PRO A 117 -8.11 -2.96 13.51
CA PRO A 117 -9.39 -2.40 13.94
C PRO A 117 -9.21 -1.72 15.30
N ASP A 118 -9.68 -0.47 15.43
CA ASP A 118 -9.64 0.25 16.70
C ASP A 118 -10.85 -0.18 17.55
N PRO A 119 -10.64 -0.84 18.71
CA PRO A 119 -11.72 -1.40 19.51
C PRO A 119 -12.62 -0.31 20.13
N ARG A 120 -12.21 0.97 20.09
CA ARG A 120 -13.02 2.08 20.58
C ARG A 120 -14.15 2.46 19.61
N TYR A 121 -14.07 2.04 18.35
CA TYR A 121 -15.05 2.37 17.32
C TYR A 121 -15.75 1.11 16.81
N GLN A 122 -17.08 1.17 16.63
CA GLN A 122 -17.87 0.05 16.11
C GLN A 122 -17.56 -0.28 14.64
N SER A 123 -17.15 0.73 13.86
CA SER A 123 -16.67 0.60 12.50
C SER A 123 -15.34 1.35 12.40
N SER A 124 -14.28 0.61 12.08
CA SER A 124 -12.97 1.17 11.78
C SER A 124 -12.73 1.09 10.28
N ALA A 125 -12.01 2.06 9.71
CA ALA A 125 -11.49 1.91 8.36
C ALA A 125 -10.68 0.60 8.28
N SER A 126 -10.81 -0.17 7.22
CA SER A 126 -10.00 -1.37 7.00
C SER A 126 -8.69 -1.05 6.27
N LEU A 127 -8.66 0.08 5.56
CA LEU A 127 -7.54 0.55 4.74
C LEU A 127 -7.20 1.98 5.09
N GLN A 128 -5.91 2.29 5.04
CA GLN A 128 -5.38 3.63 5.23
C GLN A 128 -4.38 3.95 4.13
N HIS A 129 -4.39 5.21 3.69
CA HIS A 129 -3.35 5.76 2.84
C HIS A 129 -2.30 6.43 3.73
N ILE A 130 -1.05 5.97 3.59
CA ILE A 130 0.10 6.47 4.32
C ILE A 130 1.11 7.07 3.36
N GLU A 131 1.72 8.17 3.77
CA GLU A 131 2.87 8.76 3.12
C GLU A 131 4.01 8.95 4.10
N TYR A 132 5.22 8.73 3.60
CA TYR A 132 6.44 9.13 4.28
C TYR A 132 7.16 10.15 3.44
N ILE A 133 7.57 11.25 4.07
CA ILE A 133 8.13 12.42 3.40
C ILE A 133 9.40 12.83 4.13
N PHE A 134 10.48 13.06 3.38
CA PHE A 134 11.62 13.82 3.85
C PHE A 134 11.39 15.31 3.57
N ALA A 135 11.26 16.10 4.62
CA ALA A 135 11.09 17.55 4.52
C ALA A 135 11.63 18.22 5.77
N ASP A 136 12.20 19.42 5.62
CA ASP A 136 12.67 20.26 6.74
C ASP A 136 13.57 19.50 7.74
N GLU A 137 14.51 18.71 7.21
CA GLU A 137 15.41 17.85 7.99
C GLU A 137 14.69 16.82 8.88
N ARG A 138 13.47 16.42 8.51
CA ARG A 138 12.64 15.48 9.28
C ARG A 138 12.20 14.32 8.41
N LEU A 139 11.99 13.17 9.06
CA LEU A 139 11.18 12.08 8.51
C LEU A 139 9.77 12.21 9.06
N ILE A 140 8.83 12.54 8.18
CA ILE A 140 7.43 12.75 8.52
C ILE A 140 6.61 11.58 8.01
N ARG A 141 5.75 11.03 8.87
CA ARG A 141 4.70 10.09 8.51
C ARG A 141 3.38 10.84 8.45
N ARG A 142 2.75 10.85 7.28
CA ARG A 142 1.42 11.40 7.04
C ARG A 142 0.42 10.27 6.86
N GLN A 143 -0.70 10.35 7.56
CA GLN A 143 -1.76 9.36 7.51
C GLN A 143 -3.06 10.01 7.07
N TYR A 144 -3.74 9.39 6.11
CA TYR A 144 -5.06 9.79 5.66
C TYR A 144 -6.12 8.83 6.21
N VAL A 145 -7.22 9.39 6.72
CA VAL A 145 -8.32 8.62 7.33
C VAL A 145 -9.13 7.86 6.26
N SER A 146 -9.05 8.27 5.00
CA SER A 146 -9.76 7.67 3.86
C SER A 146 -8.88 7.72 2.60
N LEU A 147 -9.21 6.91 1.59
CA LEU A 147 -8.45 6.82 0.32
C LEU A 147 -8.87 7.89 -0.72
N GLY A 148 -9.87 8.71 -0.42
CA GLY A 148 -10.39 9.73 -1.35
C GLY A 148 -9.57 11.02 -1.36
N SER A 149 -9.79 11.85 -2.37
CA SER A 149 -9.15 13.18 -2.50
C SER A 149 -9.43 14.11 -1.33
N ASP A 150 -10.59 13.96 -0.70
CA ASP A 150 -11.09 14.89 0.33
C ASP A 150 -10.70 14.42 1.75
N SER A 151 -9.68 13.55 1.84
CA SER A 151 -9.27 12.95 3.11
C SER A 151 -8.51 13.94 3.99
N ILE A 152 -8.78 13.87 5.30
CA ILE A 152 -8.05 14.62 6.31
C ILE A 152 -6.76 13.86 6.62
N SER A 153 -5.64 14.57 6.58
CA SER A 153 -4.32 14.04 6.91
C SER A 153 -3.91 14.35 8.36
N LEU A 154 -3.20 13.43 8.99
CA LEU A 154 -2.52 13.60 10.27
C LEU A 154 -1.02 13.36 10.08
N ASP A 155 -0.20 14.35 10.45
CA ASP A 155 1.25 14.31 10.34
C ASP A 155 1.89 14.00 11.69
N SER A 156 2.80 13.02 11.69
CA SER A 156 3.64 12.66 12.83
C SER A 156 5.10 12.77 12.42
N ILE A 157 5.88 13.53 13.20
CA ILE A 157 7.33 13.59 13.02
C ILE A 157 7.93 12.35 13.68
N LEU A 158 8.62 11.52 12.91
CA LEU A 158 9.26 10.30 13.42
C LEU A 158 10.71 10.53 13.82
N LEU A 159 11.44 11.31 13.03
CA LEU A 159 12.83 11.66 13.26
C LEU A 159 13.04 13.14 12.93
N ASP A 160 13.90 13.80 13.71
CA ASP A 160 14.38 15.17 13.50
C ASP A 160 15.90 15.15 13.23
N GLY A 161 16.43 16.10 12.49
CA GLY A 161 17.85 16.12 12.09
C GLY A 161 18.25 15.03 11.08
N VAL A 162 17.31 14.62 10.23
CA VAL A 162 17.54 13.69 9.11
C VAL A 162 18.00 14.45 7.88
N THR A 163 19.13 14.05 7.30
CA THR A 163 19.69 14.66 6.08
C THR A 163 19.92 13.60 5.00
N ALA A 164 20.01 14.02 3.73
CA ALA A 164 20.25 13.14 2.58
C ALA A 164 19.29 11.93 2.49
N GLY A 165 18.05 12.10 2.96
CA GLY A 165 17.01 11.10 2.97
C GLY A 165 16.52 10.77 1.57
N ARG A 166 16.49 9.47 1.23
CA ARG A 166 15.98 8.98 -0.05
C ARG A 166 15.33 7.60 0.07
N TRP A 167 14.26 7.43 -0.67
CA TRP A 167 13.51 6.20 -0.88
C TRP A 167 13.90 5.56 -2.20
N GLN A 168 13.99 4.23 -2.21
CA GLN A 168 14.26 3.44 -3.40
C GLN A 168 13.41 2.17 -3.40
N ALA A 169 12.90 1.82 -4.57
CA ALA A 169 12.15 0.59 -4.79
C ALA A 169 13.10 -0.51 -5.27
N HIS A 170 12.99 -1.72 -4.71
CA HIS A 170 13.81 -2.85 -5.11
C HIS A 170 13.09 -3.72 -6.16
N LEU A 171 13.49 -3.59 -7.43
CA LEU A 171 12.89 -4.26 -8.59
C LEU A 171 13.94 -5.13 -9.31
N PRO A 172 14.42 -6.21 -8.67
CA PRO A 172 15.79 -6.76 -8.84
C PRO A 172 16.99 -5.80 -8.81
N GLU A 173 16.85 -4.59 -9.34
CA GLU A 173 17.77 -3.47 -9.18
C GLU A 173 17.07 -2.35 -8.39
N VAL A 174 17.83 -1.51 -7.69
CA VAL A 174 17.28 -0.36 -6.97
C VAL A 174 16.86 0.74 -7.94
N SER A 175 15.64 1.24 -7.78
CA SER A 175 15.07 2.32 -8.58
C SER A 175 14.68 3.49 -7.68
N ALA A 176 15.04 4.71 -8.07
CA ALA A 176 14.60 5.93 -7.37
C ALA A 176 13.12 6.27 -7.62
N LYS A 177 12.44 5.53 -8.49
CA LYS A 177 11.04 5.78 -8.84
C LYS A 177 10.23 4.49 -8.96
N PHE A 178 9.00 4.54 -8.46
CA PHE A 178 7.99 3.50 -8.66
C PHE A 178 6.60 4.16 -8.79
N PRO A 179 5.72 3.69 -9.69
CA PRO A 179 5.96 2.67 -10.71
C PRO A 179 6.93 3.15 -11.81
N ASN A 180 7.72 2.23 -12.36
CA ASN A 180 8.56 2.52 -13.52
C ASN A 180 7.78 2.21 -14.81
N LYS A 181 7.55 3.22 -15.65
CA LYS A 181 6.85 3.08 -16.94
C LYS A 181 7.66 2.23 -17.93
N ASP A 182 8.98 2.16 -17.76
CA ASP A 182 9.89 1.49 -18.68
C ASP A 182 9.84 -0.04 -18.55
N ASN A 183 9.36 -0.57 -17.42
CA ASN A 183 9.30 -2.02 -17.18
C ASN A 183 8.04 -2.69 -17.75
N ARG A 184 7.08 -1.94 -18.32
CA ARG A 184 5.89 -2.51 -18.97
C ARG A 184 6.21 -3.35 -20.22
N ASN A 185 7.41 -3.21 -20.77
CA ASN A 185 7.81 -3.87 -22.02
C ASN A 185 8.62 -5.17 -21.82
N ASN A 186 8.97 -5.54 -20.58
CA ASN A 186 9.93 -6.63 -20.32
C ASN A 186 9.32 -7.92 -19.73
N ILE A 187 8.02 -7.94 -19.40
CA ILE A 187 7.33 -9.16 -18.92
C ILE A 187 6.89 -10.08 -20.09
N SER A 188 7.10 -9.69 -21.35
CA SER A 188 6.70 -10.51 -22.51
C SER A 188 7.71 -11.57 -22.98
N ASN A 189 8.91 -11.67 -22.38
CA ASN A 189 10.00 -12.45 -23.00
C ASN A 189 10.57 -13.61 -22.18
N ASN A 190 9.92 -14.06 -21.09
CA ASN A 190 10.41 -15.23 -20.35
C ASN A 190 9.36 -16.33 -20.19
N THR A 191 8.83 -16.81 -21.32
CA THR A 191 8.33 -18.18 -21.44
C THR A 191 9.47 -19.06 -21.95
N PRO A 192 9.78 -20.19 -21.30
CA PRO A 192 10.76 -21.15 -21.82
C PRO A 192 10.34 -21.54 -23.22
N SER A 193 11.26 -21.38 -24.17
CA SER A 193 11.13 -21.76 -25.57
C SER A 193 10.58 -23.19 -25.70
N GLY A 194 9.35 -23.31 -26.20
CA GLY A 194 8.79 -24.60 -26.56
C GLY A 194 7.27 -24.73 -26.57
N GLN A 195 6.52 -23.83 -27.22
CA GLN A 195 5.27 -24.16 -27.94
C GLN A 195 4.63 -22.91 -28.55
N LEU A 196 4.49 -22.90 -29.88
CA LEU A 196 3.61 -21.95 -30.57
C LEU A 196 2.16 -22.32 -30.26
N ALA A 197 1.43 -21.47 -29.54
CA ALA A 197 -0.03 -21.41 -29.58
C ALA A 197 -0.56 -20.06 -29.06
N ASN A 198 -1.20 -19.30 -29.98
CA ASN A 198 -2.25 -18.30 -29.73
C ASN A 198 -1.90 -17.06 -28.89
N SER A 199 -1.32 -16.04 -29.53
CA SER A 199 -1.41 -14.65 -29.03
C SER A 199 -2.83 -14.10 -29.20
N ALA A 200 -3.68 -14.35 -28.21
CA ALA A 200 -4.98 -13.69 -28.06
C ALA A 200 -4.96 -12.81 -26.79
N ASN A 201 -4.59 -11.53 -26.96
CA ASN A 201 -4.73 -10.45 -25.96
C ASN A 201 -4.20 -10.79 -24.55
N ALA A 202 -2.88 -10.82 -24.36
CA ALA A 202 -2.28 -10.71 -23.04
C ALA A 202 -2.27 -9.22 -22.65
N GLN A 203 -3.15 -8.83 -21.72
CA GLN A 203 -3.11 -7.50 -21.09
C GLN A 203 -1.77 -7.36 -20.32
N PRO A 204 -1.10 -6.19 -20.35
CA PRO A 204 0.17 -6.01 -19.67
C PRO A 204 0.01 -6.25 -18.17
N GLU A 205 0.79 -7.18 -17.62
CA GLU A 205 0.84 -7.46 -16.18
C GLU A 205 1.34 -6.21 -15.45
N VAL A 206 0.47 -5.57 -14.66
CA VAL A 206 0.85 -4.39 -13.87
C VAL A 206 1.37 -4.83 -12.52
N MET A 207 2.65 -4.56 -12.26
CA MET A 207 3.25 -4.70 -10.94
C MET A 207 2.72 -3.63 -9.99
N LEU A 208 2.03 -4.06 -8.93
CA LEU A 208 1.34 -3.18 -7.99
C LEU A 208 2.23 -2.69 -6.84
N LEU A 209 3.21 -3.50 -6.44
CA LEU A 209 4.23 -3.19 -5.43
C LEU A 209 5.61 -3.66 -5.92
N PRO A 210 6.71 -3.02 -5.48
CA PRO A 210 8.06 -3.55 -5.70
C PRO A 210 8.32 -4.79 -4.84
N LYS A 211 9.45 -5.48 -5.05
CA LYS A 211 9.83 -6.64 -4.21
C LYS A 211 10.28 -6.21 -2.81
N GLY A 212 10.71 -4.97 -2.67
CA GLY A 212 11.17 -4.40 -1.42
C GLY A 212 11.31 -2.89 -1.52
N ILE A 213 11.52 -2.27 -0.37
CA ILE A 213 11.78 -0.83 -0.25
C ILE A 213 13.07 -0.66 0.55
N VAL A 214 13.89 0.27 0.09
CA VAL A 214 15.11 0.68 0.75
C VAL A 214 14.98 2.17 1.06
N ILE A 215 15.38 2.55 2.26
CA ILE A 215 15.49 3.94 2.70
C ILE A 215 16.92 4.19 3.14
N ASN A 216 17.50 5.28 2.68
CA ASN A 216 18.85 5.69 3.04
C ASN A 216 18.79 7.13 3.52
N PHE A 217 19.39 7.42 4.66
CA PHE A 217 19.43 8.76 5.22
C PHE A 217 20.62 8.89 6.17
N THR A 218 21.00 10.11 6.50
CA THR A 218 22.00 10.42 7.52
C THR A 218 21.28 10.95 8.74
N TYR A 219 21.64 10.44 9.92
CA TYR A 219 21.09 10.86 11.21
C TYR A 219 22.24 11.01 12.20
N GLN A 220 22.39 12.21 12.77
CA GLN A 220 23.51 12.54 13.67
C GLN A 220 24.87 12.17 13.06
N ASP A 221 25.12 12.59 11.82
CA ASP A 221 26.33 12.31 11.03
C ASP A 221 26.61 10.83 10.73
N MET A 222 25.69 9.92 11.06
CA MET A 222 25.80 8.50 10.74
C MET A 222 24.89 8.12 9.56
N PRO A 223 25.43 7.50 8.49
CA PRO A 223 24.61 6.99 7.41
C PRO A 223 23.85 5.74 7.87
N ILE A 224 22.54 5.74 7.68
CA ILE A 224 21.62 4.66 8.03
C ILE A 224 20.97 4.14 6.75
N THR A 225 20.80 2.82 6.67
CA THR A 225 20.04 2.16 5.61
C THR A 225 19.10 1.16 6.24
N TRP A 226 17.80 1.28 5.94
CA TRP A 226 16.80 0.28 6.30
C TRP A 226 16.21 -0.33 5.03
N GLN A 227 15.90 -1.63 5.10
CA GLN A 227 15.39 -2.38 3.97
C GLN A 227 14.28 -3.33 4.44
N TRP A 228 13.20 -3.39 3.68
CA TRP A 228 12.10 -4.32 3.92
C TRP A 228 11.77 -5.06 2.64
N ALA A 229 11.56 -6.37 2.76
CA ALA A 229 10.95 -7.16 1.71
C ALA A 229 9.44 -6.97 1.77
N LEU A 230 8.82 -6.76 0.61
CA LEU A 230 7.36 -6.75 0.48
C LEU A 230 6.88 -8.13 0.03
N THR A 231 5.69 -8.50 0.44
CA THR A 231 5.11 -9.80 0.05
C THR A 231 4.94 -9.85 -1.47
N PRO A 232 5.25 -11.00 -2.10
CA PRO A 232 4.97 -11.20 -3.52
C PRO A 232 3.48 -11.04 -3.79
N GLN A 233 3.13 -10.23 -4.77
CA GLN A 233 1.74 -9.96 -5.10
C GLN A 233 1.18 -11.10 -5.98
N PRO A 234 0.00 -11.65 -5.66
CA PRO A 234 -0.69 -12.53 -6.59
C PRO A 234 -1.08 -11.72 -7.84
N ILE A 235 -0.76 -12.26 -9.00
CA ILE A 235 -1.04 -11.64 -10.30
C ILE A 235 -2.56 -11.52 -10.45
N PRO A 236 -3.13 -10.32 -10.71
CA PRO A 236 -4.55 -10.21 -10.96
C PRO A 236 -4.89 -10.93 -12.28
N ASN A 237 -5.55 -12.09 -12.20
CA ASN A 237 -6.20 -12.69 -13.35
C ASN A 237 -7.40 -11.80 -13.72
N ILE A 238 -7.21 -10.91 -14.68
CA ILE A 238 -8.34 -10.23 -15.33
C ILE A 238 -9.09 -11.31 -16.11
N SER A 239 -10.11 -11.89 -15.48
CA SER A 239 -11.05 -12.78 -16.16
C SER A 239 -11.75 -11.94 -17.23
N LYS A 240 -11.40 -12.20 -18.50
CA LYS A 240 -12.22 -11.75 -19.62
C LYS A 240 -13.59 -12.37 -19.42
N ASN A 241 -14.56 -11.55 -19.01
CA ASN A 241 -15.96 -11.96 -19.04
C ASN A 241 -16.38 -11.98 -20.52
N THR A 242 -15.99 -13.04 -21.24
CA THR A 242 -16.55 -13.33 -22.56
C THR A 242 -17.99 -13.78 -22.33
N SER A 243 -18.91 -12.82 -22.37
CA SER A 243 -20.30 -13.09 -22.69
C SER A 243 -20.34 -13.64 -24.11
N ASN A 244 -20.21 -14.96 -24.23
CA ASN A 244 -20.48 -15.66 -25.47
C ASN A 244 -22.01 -15.75 -25.60
N ASN A 245 -22.59 -14.91 -26.45
CA ASN A 245 -23.93 -15.08 -26.97
C ASN A 245 -23.83 -15.80 -28.32
N PRO A 246 -24.07 -17.12 -28.43
CA PRO A 246 -24.01 -17.79 -29.72
C PRO A 246 -25.37 -17.61 -30.43
N ASN A 247 -25.54 -16.49 -31.15
CA ASN A 247 -26.58 -16.40 -32.16
C ASN A 247 -26.08 -17.09 -33.44
N GLY A 248 -26.27 -18.40 -33.52
CA GLY A 248 -25.95 -19.20 -34.69
C GLY A 248 -27.02 -19.08 -35.78
N SER A 249 -26.94 -18.04 -36.62
CA SER A 249 -27.63 -18.06 -37.92
C SER A 249 -26.75 -18.80 -38.92
N ASN A 250 -27.04 -20.09 -39.11
CA ASN A 250 -26.36 -20.93 -40.09
C ASN A 250 -27.17 -20.91 -41.39
N ASN A 251 -26.83 -19.99 -42.29
CA ASN A 251 -27.45 -19.89 -43.61
C ASN A 251 -26.60 -20.70 -44.61
N ASN A 252 -26.82 -22.01 -44.67
CA ASN A 252 -26.23 -22.87 -45.69
C ASN A 252 -27.14 -22.92 -46.92
N ASN A 253 -26.78 -22.12 -47.91
CA ASN A 253 -27.20 -22.31 -49.30
C ASN A 253 -26.61 -23.62 -49.82
N ASN A 254 -27.46 -24.65 -49.98
CA ASN A 254 -27.14 -25.77 -50.86
C ASN A 254 -28.33 -26.02 -51.79
N ASN A 255 -28.12 -25.60 -53.03
CA ASN A 255 -28.94 -25.92 -54.18
C ASN A 255 -28.81 -27.42 -54.48
N SER A 256 -29.90 -28.17 -54.38
CA SER A 256 -30.00 -29.53 -54.89
C SER A 256 -31.44 -29.80 -55.30
N ASN A 257 -31.65 -29.65 -56.60
CA ASN A 257 -32.86 -29.92 -57.34
C ASN A 257 -33.18 -31.43 -57.30
N SER A 258 -34.37 -31.81 -56.80
CA SER A 258 -34.99 -33.09 -57.14
C SER A 258 -36.50 -32.98 -57.03
N ASN A 259 -37.15 -33.04 -58.19
CA ASN A 259 -38.57 -33.28 -58.36
C ASN A 259 -39.01 -34.53 -57.59
N ASN A 260 -40.17 -34.45 -56.92
CA ASN A 260 -41.26 -35.37 -57.21
C ASN A 260 -42.61 -34.85 -56.69
N ASN A 261 -43.59 -35.10 -57.55
CA ASN A 261 -44.97 -34.66 -57.55
C ASN A 261 -45.82 -35.44 -56.52
N SER A 262 -46.84 -34.82 -55.92
CA SER A 262 -48.25 -35.28 -55.88
C SER A 262 -49.04 -34.75 -54.68
N ASN A 263 -50.01 -33.88 -55.00
CA ASN A 263 -51.43 -33.79 -54.62
C ASN A 263 -51.98 -34.00 -53.18
N ASP A 264 -53.05 -33.21 -52.98
CA ASP A 264 -54.17 -33.31 -52.02
C ASP A 264 -53.87 -32.93 -50.56
N GLY A 265 -54.65 -32.12 -49.84
CA GLY A 265 -55.92 -31.43 -50.07
C GLY A 265 -56.39 -30.82 -48.74
N ILE A 266 -56.95 -29.60 -48.79
CA ILE A 266 -58.10 -29.08 -48.03
C ILE A 266 -58.38 -29.68 -46.61
N ASN A 267 -58.30 -28.91 -45.51
CA ASN A 267 -59.43 -28.16 -44.90
C ASN A 267 -59.16 -27.64 -43.46
N ASN A 268 -59.99 -26.66 -43.08
CA ASN A 268 -60.10 -25.88 -41.83
C ASN A 268 -60.29 -26.66 -40.52
N GLY A 269 -60.03 -25.96 -39.40
CA GLY A 269 -60.62 -26.28 -38.09
C GLY A 269 -60.18 -25.33 -36.96
N ASN A 270 -60.98 -24.28 -36.71
CA ASN A 270 -61.02 -23.56 -35.43
C ASN A 270 -61.34 -24.54 -34.29
N GLU A 271 -60.74 -24.37 -33.11
CA GLU A 271 -61.45 -24.60 -31.86
C GLU A 271 -60.80 -23.85 -30.68
N ALA A 272 -61.67 -23.25 -29.90
CA ALA A 272 -61.40 -22.42 -28.74
C ALA A 272 -61.72 -23.19 -27.45
N ASN A 273 -60.91 -22.99 -26.41
CA ASN A 273 -61.22 -23.00 -24.97
C ASN A 273 -59.90 -23.21 -24.24
N GLY A 274 -59.58 -22.59 -23.11
CA GLY A 274 -60.37 -21.83 -22.16
C GLY A 274 -59.75 -22.06 -20.79
N ASN A 275 -59.56 -20.96 -20.04
CA ASN A 275 -59.48 -20.87 -18.58
C ASN A 275 -58.51 -21.77 -17.79
N VAL A 276 -57.69 -21.17 -16.91
CA VAL A 276 -58.03 -20.93 -15.49
C VAL A 276 -56.81 -20.30 -14.78
N GLU A 277 -57.09 -19.22 -14.07
CA GLU A 277 -56.24 -18.51 -13.11
C GLU A 277 -55.87 -19.38 -11.88
N ASN A 278 -54.68 -19.16 -11.29
CA ASN A 278 -54.60 -18.85 -9.87
C ASN A 278 -53.19 -18.39 -9.46
N ASN A 279 -53.11 -17.15 -8.97
CA ASN A 279 -52.63 -16.69 -7.65
C ASN A 279 -51.51 -17.50 -6.94
N ASN A 280 -50.62 -16.97 -6.09
CA ASN A 280 -50.21 -15.66 -5.57
C ASN A 280 -49.28 -16.01 -4.37
N SER A 281 -48.58 -15.01 -3.82
CA SER A 281 -47.80 -14.99 -2.57
C SER A 281 -46.37 -15.55 -2.68
N GLY A 282 -45.37 -14.98 -2.01
CA GLY A 282 -45.40 -13.90 -1.02
C GLY A 282 -43.98 -13.54 -0.62
N ASN A 283 -43.79 -12.27 -0.36
CA ASN A 283 -42.59 -11.64 0.18
C ASN A 283 -42.71 -11.61 1.72
N SER A 284 -41.66 -11.98 2.48
CA SER A 284 -41.20 -11.29 3.71
C SER A 284 -40.29 -12.15 4.63
N ASN A 285 -39.18 -11.52 5.06
CA ASN A 285 -38.45 -11.63 6.36
C ASN A 285 -37.88 -13.02 6.76
N GLU A 286 -36.75 -13.17 7.47
CA GLU A 286 -36.44 -12.58 8.79
C GLU A 286 -34.99 -12.93 9.25
N ASN A 287 -34.48 -12.14 10.20
CA ASN A 287 -33.22 -12.32 10.94
C ASN A 287 -33.13 -13.64 11.74
N ALA A 288 -31.91 -14.16 11.96
CA ALA A 288 -31.48 -14.65 13.29
C ALA A 288 -29.94 -14.86 13.38
N PRO A 289 -29.34 -14.64 14.57
CA PRO A 289 -27.91 -14.72 14.86
C PRO A 289 -27.51 -16.09 15.44
N PHE A 290 -26.20 -16.41 15.45
CA PHE A 290 -25.66 -17.46 16.32
C PHE A 290 -24.33 -17.03 16.95
N GLY A 291 -24.32 -17.07 18.29
CA GLY A 291 -23.11 -17.10 19.10
C GLY A 291 -22.88 -18.51 19.67
N GLN A 292 -21.64 -18.80 20.01
CA GLN A 292 -21.14 -19.18 21.33
C GLN A 292 -19.61 -19.03 21.34
#